data_AF-A0A963BPW3-F1
#
_entry.id   AF-A0A963BPW3-F1
#
_cell.length_a   1.000
_cell.length_b   1.000
_cell.length_c   1.000
_cell.angle_alpha   90.00
_cell.angle_beta   90.00
_cell.angle_gamma   90.00
#
_symmetry.space_group_name_H-M   'P 1'
#
loop_
_entity.id
_entity.type
_entity.pdbx_description
1 polymer ?
#
loop_
_entity_poly.entity_id
_entity_poly.type
_entity_poly.pdbx_seq_one_letter_code
_entity_poly.pdbx_strand_id
1 'polypeptide(L)'
;MANQLEVLTYSIEILRQLIAEKSKSSENVIGNKLHHHYFEGYCNDIGVRTIVVENGYIDHDFLEDFSAYYVRCFSPYQRVCTRLHFFNVDFTEEEFEEFLKSSPDANISSDNLKNAYLGFVVIKPLPQTVIGRTCLKTYLPEGRRHFPIVRSYKANLFGTELAVESLAFQEQDQVVAACATSALWSVFQGTGIHFQHTIPSPVEITRAATERLPIETRVLPSQGLSTAMMAHAIRNVGLEPYLVNVSNEYVLKSTVYAYLRGCIPMILGIELWDISTDPHRSMGFHAVAATGFSLGGDAPSPIGDTQFSLRASRVDKLYVHDDQVGPFARMEFDGINITIGQNESGEDLSSNSLSTSWIGSNGQIGDARALPTILLIPLYHKIRIPFGAIHDAVVSFDAFIESLRESLPVPFDGRIEWDVYLTTNNNLKTEIQESDIAKGEYYRDLLLEGMPRFLWRATAFHNDEPLMDLIFDATDIEQGPFFVRAIEYDNNLSLFLRVVSKINAIEQIYSTTTEWKIVQWFKDQPTPELQEQENDE
;
A
#
# COMPACT_ATOMS: atom_id res chain seq x y z
N MET A 1 23.83 -24.99 29.94
CA MET A 1 23.74 -24.01 28.84
C MET A 1 22.27 -23.96 28.46
N ALA A 2 21.66 -22.77 28.36
CA ALA A 2 20.27 -22.69 27.89
C ALA A 2 20.20 -23.27 26.47
N ASN A 3 19.13 -23.99 26.14
CA ASN A 3 18.97 -24.54 24.80
C ASN A 3 18.92 -23.37 23.80
N GLN A 4 19.91 -23.28 22.91
CA GLN A 4 20.02 -22.16 21.96
C GLN A 4 19.21 -22.40 20.68
N LEU A 5 18.75 -23.64 20.47
CA LEU A 5 18.03 -24.08 19.30
C LEU A 5 16.79 -24.85 19.74
N GLU A 6 15.64 -24.47 19.21
CA GLU A 6 14.41 -25.26 19.32
C GLU A 6 13.79 -25.31 17.92
N VAL A 7 13.46 -26.49 17.42
CA VAL A 7 12.76 -26.69 16.14
C VAL A 7 11.44 -27.39 16.39
N LEU A 8 10.35 -26.77 15.96
CA LEU A 8 9.00 -27.21 16.27
C LEU A 8 8.13 -27.24 15.02
N THR A 9 7.34 -28.30 14.87
CA THR A 9 6.26 -28.32 13.88
C THR A 9 5.25 -27.22 14.20
N TYR A 10 4.83 -26.46 13.20
CA TYR A 10 3.90 -25.37 13.37
C TYR A 10 2.51 -25.89 13.76
N SER A 11 1.97 -25.29 14.82
CA SER A 11 0.54 -25.20 15.06
C SER A 11 0.28 -23.86 15.75
N ILE A 12 -0.95 -23.37 15.67
CA ILE A 12 -1.30 -22.12 16.35
C ILE A 12 -1.14 -22.22 17.88
N GLU A 13 -1.37 -23.40 18.45
CA GLU A 13 -1.18 -23.67 19.88
C GLU A 13 0.30 -23.60 20.29
N ILE A 14 1.20 -24.18 19.47
CA ILE A 14 2.65 -24.09 19.69
C ILE A 14 3.12 -22.65 19.57
N LEU A 15 2.63 -21.91 18.56
CA LEU A 15 2.96 -20.49 18.42
C LEU A 15 2.49 -19.69 19.65
N ARG A 16 1.28 -19.94 20.16
CA ARG A 16 0.76 -19.29 21.38
C ARG A 16 1.66 -19.56 22.59
N GLN A 17 2.06 -20.82 22.78
CA GLN A 17 2.94 -21.24 23.88
C GLN A 17 4.30 -20.57 23.79
N LEU A 18 4.93 -20.58 22.61
CA LEU A 18 6.20 -19.90 22.37
C LEU A 18 6.11 -18.40 22.66
N ILE A 19 5.08 -17.72 22.14
CA ILE A 19 4.90 -16.28 22.39
C ILE A 19 4.74 -16.03 23.89
N ALA A 20 3.90 -16.79 24.60
CA ALA A 20 3.66 -16.63 26.03
C ALA A 20 4.95 -16.84 26.85
N GLU A 21 5.66 -17.94 26.60
CA GLU A 21 6.90 -18.29 27.30
C GLU A 21 7.97 -17.22 27.07
N LYS A 22 8.27 -16.89 25.81
CA LYS A 22 9.39 -16.01 25.46
C LYS A 22 9.09 -14.53 25.78
N SER A 23 7.83 -14.13 25.82
CA SER A 23 7.42 -12.78 26.26
C SER A 23 7.28 -12.62 27.78
N LYS A 24 7.22 -13.74 28.53
CA LYS A 24 6.82 -13.80 29.94
C LYS A 24 5.38 -13.32 30.18
N SER A 25 4.52 -13.50 29.18
CA SER A 25 3.08 -13.31 29.30
C SER A 25 2.40 -14.63 29.68
N SER A 26 1.08 -14.61 29.85
CA SER A 26 0.29 -15.84 30.04
C SER A 26 -0.34 -16.27 28.73
N GLU A 27 -0.50 -17.58 28.52
CA GLU A 27 -1.18 -18.12 27.34
C GLU A 27 -2.59 -17.55 27.17
N ASN A 28 -3.31 -17.29 28.26
CA ASN A 28 -4.63 -16.67 28.21
C ASN A 28 -4.58 -15.24 27.65
N VAL A 29 -3.58 -14.43 28.06
CA VAL A 29 -3.40 -13.08 27.51
C VAL A 29 -3.08 -13.16 26.01
N ILE A 30 -2.23 -14.09 25.59
CA ILE A 30 -1.89 -14.25 24.17
C ILE A 30 -3.10 -14.77 23.37
N GLY A 31 -3.82 -15.77 23.88
CA GLY A 31 -4.98 -16.36 23.21
C GLY A 31 -6.15 -15.40 23.02
N ASN A 32 -6.27 -14.37 23.87
CA ASN A 32 -7.30 -13.34 23.74
C ASN A 32 -6.92 -12.18 22.80
N LYS A 33 -5.68 -12.15 22.28
CA LYS A 33 -5.27 -11.12 21.31
C LYS A 33 -5.79 -11.46 19.92
N LEU A 34 -6.23 -10.45 19.18
CA LEU A 34 -6.60 -10.60 17.75
C LEU A 34 -5.44 -11.16 16.92
N HIS A 35 -4.18 -10.82 17.24
CA HIS A 35 -2.99 -11.42 16.64
C HIS A 35 -3.01 -12.96 16.64
N HIS A 36 -3.49 -13.61 17.69
CA HIS A 36 -3.54 -15.07 17.76
C HIS A 36 -4.50 -15.62 16.69
N HIS A 37 -5.72 -15.09 16.62
CA HIS A 37 -6.70 -15.47 15.61
C HIS A 37 -6.22 -15.14 14.19
N TYR A 38 -5.57 -13.99 14.02
CA TYR A 38 -5.05 -13.56 12.74
C TYR A 38 -3.91 -14.47 12.23
N PHE A 39 -2.93 -14.76 13.07
CA PHE A 39 -1.80 -15.62 12.69
C PHE A 39 -2.23 -17.04 12.38
N GLU A 40 -3.30 -17.55 12.97
CA GLU A 40 -3.87 -18.85 12.59
C GLU A 40 -4.20 -18.89 11.10
N GLY A 41 -5.02 -17.96 10.62
CA GLY A 41 -5.40 -17.87 9.21
C GLY A 41 -4.22 -17.48 8.32
N TYR A 42 -3.42 -16.49 8.73
CA TYR A 42 -2.33 -15.97 7.91
C TYR A 42 -1.23 -17.02 7.66
N CYS A 43 -0.77 -17.71 8.71
CA CYS A 43 0.26 -18.73 8.59
C CYS A 43 -0.21 -19.92 7.76
N ASN A 44 -1.50 -20.27 7.83
CA ASN A 44 -2.09 -21.29 6.96
C ASN A 44 -2.08 -20.84 5.49
N ASP A 45 -2.47 -19.58 5.20
CA ASP A 45 -2.49 -19.03 3.84
C ASP A 45 -1.09 -18.98 3.18
N ILE A 46 -0.04 -18.71 3.96
CA ILE A 46 1.35 -18.71 3.46
C ILE A 46 2.03 -20.08 3.57
N GLY A 47 1.35 -21.07 4.14
CA GLY A 47 1.79 -22.47 4.20
C GLY A 47 2.90 -22.75 5.21
N VAL A 48 2.88 -22.13 6.39
CA VAL A 48 3.85 -22.41 7.47
C VAL A 48 3.75 -23.87 7.93
N ARG A 49 4.90 -24.51 8.09
CA ARG A 49 5.03 -25.90 8.57
C ARG A 49 5.99 -26.09 9.72
N THR A 50 7.07 -25.32 9.78
CA THR A 50 8.08 -25.42 10.85
C THR A 50 8.45 -24.04 11.40
N ILE A 51 8.66 -23.98 12.72
CA ILE A 51 9.22 -22.85 13.44
C ILE A 51 10.63 -23.21 13.92
N VAL A 52 11.61 -22.34 13.67
CA VAL A 52 12.93 -22.39 14.32
C VAL A 52 13.06 -21.21 15.28
N VAL A 53 13.39 -21.49 16.53
CA VAL A 53 13.52 -20.49 17.59
C VAL A 53 14.97 -20.03 17.72
N GLU A 54 15.21 -18.75 17.52
CA GLU A 54 16.49 -18.10 17.78
C GLU A 54 16.41 -17.29 19.08
N ASN A 55 16.93 -17.87 20.16
CA ASN A 55 17.03 -17.23 21.46
C ASN A 55 18.25 -16.28 21.52
N GLY A 56 18.15 -15.19 22.28
CA GLY A 56 19.30 -14.29 22.50
C GLY A 56 19.44 -13.17 21.47
N TYR A 57 18.38 -12.85 20.75
CA TYR A 57 18.38 -11.83 19.69
C TYR A 57 18.29 -10.41 20.26
N ILE A 58 19.00 -9.46 19.65
CA ILE A 58 18.88 -8.03 19.96
C ILE A 58 18.18 -7.36 18.79
N ASP A 59 16.94 -6.96 19.00
CA ASP A 59 16.20 -6.17 18.02
C ASP A 59 16.54 -4.69 18.16
N HIS A 60 16.85 -4.04 17.04
CA HIS A 60 17.28 -2.65 17.04
C HIS A 60 16.16 -1.70 17.50
N ASP A 61 14.97 -1.83 16.92
CA ASP A 61 13.83 -0.95 17.23
C ASP A 61 13.40 -1.12 18.70
N PHE A 62 13.27 -2.36 19.18
CA PHE A 62 12.95 -2.61 20.59
C PHE A 62 14.04 -2.16 21.55
N LEU A 63 15.32 -2.22 21.18
CA LEU A 63 16.41 -1.78 22.06
C LEU A 63 16.35 -0.26 22.31
N GLU A 64 15.94 0.53 21.31
CA GLU A 64 15.73 1.96 21.46
C GLU A 64 14.56 2.25 22.40
N ASP A 65 13.42 1.58 22.21
CA ASP A 65 12.25 1.69 23.09
C ASP A 65 12.58 1.25 24.54
N PHE A 66 13.33 0.15 24.69
CA PHE A 66 13.84 -0.36 25.96
C PHE A 66 14.69 0.67 26.69
N SER A 67 15.65 1.27 25.97
CA SER A 67 16.59 2.24 26.53
C SER A 67 15.91 3.56 26.90
N ALA A 68 14.89 3.95 26.14
CA ALA A 68 14.13 5.16 26.37
C ALA A 68 13.22 5.09 27.60
N TYR A 69 12.62 3.92 27.87
CA TYR A 69 11.60 3.78 28.91
C TYR A 69 11.90 2.64 29.89
N TYR A 70 11.95 1.40 29.41
CA TYR A 70 11.90 0.20 30.26
C TYR A 70 13.11 0.02 31.18
N VAL A 71 14.29 0.47 30.78
CA VAL A 71 15.50 0.41 31.62
C VAL A 71 15.38 1.24 32.91
N ARG A 72 14.47 2.22 32.93
CA ARG A 72 14.23 3.13 34.07
C ARG A 72 13.13 2.63 34.99
N CYS A 73 12.45 1.54 34.63
CA CYS A 73 11.41 0.95 35.47
C CYS A 73 12.02 0.25 36.69
N PHE A 74 11.26 0.21 37.79
CA PHE A 74 11.63 -0.58 38.96
C PHE A 74 11.61 -2.09 38.66
N SER A 75 10.62 -2.54 37.88
CA SER A 75 10.54 -3.92 37.40
C SER A 75 11.68 -4.23 36.42
N PRO A 76 12.38 -5.37 36.56
CA PRO A 76 13.55 -5.69 35.74
C PRO A 76 13.15 -6.29 34.38
N TYR A 77 12.66 -5.44 33.47
CA TYR A 77 12.38 -5.85 32.09
C TYR A 77 13.67 -6.25 31.37
N GLN A 78 13.56 -7.21 30.45
CA GLN A 78 14.70 -7.68 29.66
C GLN A 78 14.77 -6.93 28.32
N ARG A 79 15.98 -6.75 27.81
CA ARG A 79 16.23 -6.17 26.47
C ARG A 79 16.43 -7.20 25.37
N VAL A 80 16.56 -8.48 25.75
CA VAL A 80 16.93 -9.57 24.84
C VAL A 80 15.64 -10.22 24.35
N CYS A 81 15.46 -10.25 23.03
CA CYS A 81 14.31 -10.81 22.34
C CYS A 81 14.56 -12.26 21.93
N THR A 82 13.50 -12.88 21.42
CA THR A 82 13.55 -14.14 20.69
C THR A 82 13.06 -13.91 19.27
N ARG A 83 13.68 -14.49 18.25
CA ARG A 83 13.20 -14.42 16.87
C ARG A 83 12.69 -15.80 16.44
N LEU A 84 11.43 -15.86 16.02
CA LEU A 84 10.79 -17.06 15.50
C LEU A 84 10.90 -17.04 13.98
N HIS A 85 11.52 -18.05 13.38
CA HIS A 85 11.69 -18.19 11.94
C HIS A 85 10.69 -19.20 11.39
N PHE A 86 10.02 -18.87 10.29
CA PHE A 86 8.97 -19.69 9.71
C PHE A 86 9.41 -20.28 8.36
N PHE A 87 9.08 -21.55 8.14
CA PHE A 87 9.40 -22.29 6.91
C PHE A 87 8.17 -23.04 6.40
N ASN A 88 8.05 -23.21 5.08
CA ASN A 88 6.96 -23.94 4.43
C ASN A 88 7.24 -25.43 4.17
N VAL A 89 8.30 -25.96 4.75
CA VAL A 89 8.70 -27.37 4.68
C VAL A 89 8.81 -27.94 6.09
N ASP A 90 8.50 -29.22 6.22
CA ASP A 90 8.64 -29.96 7.47
C ASP A 90 10.10 -30.41 7.66
N PHE A 91 10.62 -30.27 8.87
CA PHE A 91 11.88 -30.86 9.30
C PHE A 91 11.97 -30.93 10.83
N THR A 92 12.77 -31.86 11.34
CA THR A 92 12.96 -32.05 12.79
C THR A 92 14.16 -31.26 13.34
N GLU A 93 14.26 -31.20 14.66
CA GLU A 93 15.43 -30.64 15.35
C GLU A 93 16.69 -31.43 15.02
N GLU A 94 16.63 -32.76 14.94
CA GLU A 94 17.78 -33.59 14.58
C GLU A 94 18.27 -33.31 13.15
N GLU A 95 17.36 -33.18 12.18
CA GLU A 95 17.73 -32.86 10.79
C GLU A 95 18.36 -31.46 10.68
N PHE A 96 17.85 -30.49 11.44
CA PHE A 96 18.44 -29.16 11.49
C PHE A 96 19.80 -29.14 12.20
N GLU A 97 19.98 -29.94 13.26
CA GLU A 97 21.29 -30.13 13.89
C GLU A 97 22.31 -30.77 12.95
N GLU A 98 21.91 -31.76 12.16
CA GLU A 98 22.77 -32.38 11.15
C GLU A 98 23.19 -31.38 10.07
N PHE A 99 22.26 -30.51 9.65
CA PHE A 99 22.57 -29.38 8.77
C PHE A 99 23.62 -28.44 9.40
N LEU A 100 23.47 -28.05 10.66
CA LEU A 100 24.44 -27.20 11.36
C LEU A 100 25.81 -27.88 11.53
N LYS A 101 25.84 -29.21 11.70
CA LYS A 101 27.07 -30.01 11.77
C LYS A 101 27.72 -30.21 10.40
N SER A 102 27.08 -29.78 9.31
CA SER A 102 27.51 -30.05 7.93
C SER A 102 27.66 -31.55 7.64
N SER A 103 26.75 -32.36 8.18
CA SER A 103 26.73 -33.81 7.97
C SER A 103 26.50 -34.15 6.48
N PRO A 104 27.23 -35.12 5.90
CA PRO A 104 27.04 -35.53 4.50
C PRO A 104 25.63 -36.06 4.19
N ASP A 105 24.98 -36.64 5.20
CA ASP A 105 23.66 -37.27 5.10
C ASP A 105 22.51 -36.31 5.50
N ALA A 106 22.79 -35.02 5.70
CA ALA A 106 21.76 -34.06 6.10
C ALA A 106 20.65 -33.94 5.03
N ASN A 107 19.41 -34.21 5.43
CA ASN A 107 18.24 -34.12 4.55
C ASN A 107 17.89 -32.69 4.11
N ILE A 108 18.46 -31.68 4.78
CA ILE A 108 18.20 -30.27 4.54
C ILE A 108 19.45 -29.62 3.96
N SER A 109 19.32 -28.95 2.81
CA SER A 109 20.37 -28.10 2.26
C SER A 109 20.12 -26.62 2.54
N SER A 110 21.18 -25.80 2.43
CA SER A 110 21.08 -24.34 2.56
C SER A 110 20.10 -23.74 1.54
N ASP A 111 20.09 -24.26 0.31
CA ASP A 111 19.20 -23.76 -0.74
C ASP A 111 17.75 -24.19 -0.49
N ASN A 112 17.53 -25.39 0.07
CA ASN A 112 16.19 -25.78 0.51
C ASN A 112 15.65 -24.85 1.59
N LEU A 113 16.45 -24.50 2.62
CA LEU A 113 16.03 -23.57 3.67
C LEU A 113 15.74 -22.18 3.13
N LYS A 114 16.59 -21.64 2.25
CA LYS A 114 16.39 -20.31 1.64
C LYS A 114 15.10 -20.25 0.84
N ASN A 115 14.84 -21.26 0.01
CA ASN A 115 13.63 -21.33 -0.81
C ASN A 115 12.36 -21.54 0.03
N ALA A 116 12.49 -22.22 1.17
CA ALA A 116 11.38 -22.50 2.07
C ALA A 116 11.09 -21.39 3.08
N TYR A 117 11.97 -20.39 3.20
CA TYR A 117 11.86 -19.36 4.23
C TYR A 117 10.67 -18.42 3.98
N LEU A 118 9.82 -18.29 5.00
CA LEU A 118 8.63 -17.45 4.99
C LEU A 118 8.81 -16.14 5.76
N GLY A 119 9.92 -16.00 6.50
CA GLY A 119 10.22 -14.81 7.28
C GLY A 119 10.27 -15.06 8.78
N PHE A 120 10.08 -14.01 9.58
CA PHE A 120 10.23 -14.07 11.03
C PHE A 120 9.29 -13.14 11.80
N VAL A 121 9.11 -13.49 13.08
CA VAL A 121 8.44 -12.66 14.09
C VAL A 121 9.40 -12.50 15.28
N VAL A 122 9.70 -11.26 15.67
CA VAL A 122 10.44 -10.98 16.92
C VAL A 122 9.47 -10.94 18.09
N ILE A 123 9.80 -11.65 19.17
CA ILE A 123 9.06 -11.64 20.43
C ILE A 123 9.78 -10.73 21.42
N LYS A 124 9.07 -9.68 21.86
CA LYS A 124 9.50 -8.75 22.90
C LYS A 124 9.27 -9.40 24.27
N PRO A 125 10.24 -9.34 25.20
CA PRO A 125 10.09 -9.84 26.57
C PRO A 125 9.26 -8.90 27.45
N LEU A 126 8.06 -8.55 26.99
CA LEU A 126 7.09 -7.68 27.65
C LEU A 126 5.81 -8.45 27.94
N PRO A 127 5.08 -8.13 29.02
CA PRO A 127 3.90 -8.93 29.41
C PRO A 127 2.66 -8.70 28.54
N GLN A 128 2.57 -7.58 27.82
CA GLN A 128 1.35 -7.18 27.09
C GLN A 128 1.60 -6.92 25.60
N THR A 129 2.67 -6.23 25.24
CA THR A 129 2.99 -5.85 23.85
C THR A 129 4.13 -6.72 23.37
N VAL A 130 3.80 -7.88 22.80
CA VAL A 130 4.71 -9.01 22.67
C VAL A 130 5.24 -9.18 21.25
N ILE A 131 4.49 -8.73 20.25
CA ILE A 131 4.87 -8.86 18.84
C ILE A 131 5.72 -7.66 18.46
N GLY A 132 7.02 -7.89 18.26
CA GLY A 132 7.95 -6.90 17.74
C GLY A 132 7.99 -6.91 16.22
N ARG A 133 9.13 -6.51 15.68
CA ARG A 133 9.38 -6.50 14.25
C ARG A 133 9.08 -7.85 13.61
N THR A 134 8.17 -7.83 12.67
CA THR A 134 7.67 -8.99 11.94
C THR A 134 7.86 -8.73 10.45
N CYS A 135 8.47 -9.68 9.75
CA CYS A 135 8.62 -9.64 8.30
C CYS A 135 8.23 -11.01 7.79
N LEU A 136 6.98 -11.16 7.33
CA LEU A 136 6.45 -12.40 6.77
C LEU A 136 6.15 -12.22 5.28
N LYS A 137 6.32 -13.29 4.52
CA LYS A 137 5.95 -13.33 3.10
C LYS A 137 4.48 -12.97 2.95
N THR A 138 4.15 -12.19 1.92
CA THR A 138 2.77 -11.79 1.64
C THR A 138 1.90 -12.99 1.25
N TYR A 139 0.58 -12.78 1.21
CA TYR A 139 -0.31 -13.74 0.56
C TYR A 139 0.14 -14.06 -0.86
N LEU A 140 -0.12 -15.29 -1.31
CA LEU A 140 0.22 -15.72 -2.67
C LEU A 140 -0.43 -14.78 -3.70
N PRO A 141 0.34 -14.31 -4.70
CA PRO A 141 -0.17 -13.43 -5.75
C PRO A 141 -1.08 -14.24 -6.68
N GLU A 142 -2.38 -14.25 -6.41
CA GLU A 142 -3.42 -14.87 -7.25
C GLU A 142 -3.70 -14.05 -8.53
N GLY A 143 -2.68 -13.44 -9.14
CA GLY A 143 -2.78 -12.54 -10.30
C GLY A 143 -3.44 -11.18 -10.04
N ARG A 144 -4.23 -11.07 -8.97
CA ARG A 144 -4.99 -9.86 -8.59
C ARG A 144 -4.45 -9.11 -7.38
N ARG A 145 -3.56 -9.73 -6.58
CA ARG A 145 -3.06 -9.16 -5.32
C ARG A 145 -1.75 -8.43 -5.57
N HIS A 146 -1.69 -7.17 -5.18
CA HIS A 146 -0.54 -6.30 -5.42
C HIS A 146 0.00 -5.75 -4.10
N PHE A 147 1.29 -6.02 -3.83
CA PHE A 147 2.04 -5.54 -2.67
C PHE A 147 3.26 -4.73 -3.15
N PRO A 148 3.08 -3.55 -3.74
CA PRO A 148 4.14 -2.81 -4.42
C PRO A 148 5.25 -2.28 -3.48
N ILE A 149 5.00 -2.30 -2.16
CA ILE A 149 5.88 -1.70 -1.15
C ILE A 149 6.84 -2.71 -0.52
N VAL A 150 6.77 -3.99 -0.91
CA VAL A 150 7.64 -5.02 -0.34
C VAL A 150 9.10 -4.81 -0.74
N ARG A 151 9.99 -5.22 0.15
CA ARG A 151 11.44 -5.16 0.00
C ARG A 151 12.09 -6.36 0.67
N SER A 152 13.34 -6.60 0.29
CA SER A 152 14.13 -7.68 0.86
C SER A 152 14.55 -7.38 2.31
N TYR A 153 14.20 -8.29 3.21
CA TYR A 153 14.66 -8.33 4.59
C TYR A 153 15.55 -9.55 4.80
N LYS A 154 16.80 -9.33 5.17
CA LYS A 154 17.77 -10.39 5.47
C LYS A 154 17.71 -10.80 6.93
N ALA A 155 17.81 -12.10 7.17
CA ALA A 155 17.91 -12.71 8.50
C ALA A 155 19.04 -13.74 8.50
N ASN A 156 20.07 -13.53 9.31
CA ASN A 156 21.13 -14.51 9.50
C ASN A 156 20.72 -15.48 10.61
N LEU A 157 20.43 -16.73 10.25
CA LEU A 157 20.06 -17.79 11.18
C LEU A 157 21.23 -18.77 11.31
N PHE A 158 21.94 -18.73 12.43
CA PHE A 158 23.08 -19.61 12.74
C PHE A 158 24.14 -19.69 11.61
N GLY A 159 24.43 -18.56 10.95
CA GLY A 159 25.39 -18.48 9.84
C GLY A 159 24.80 -18.67 8.45
N THR A 160 23.50 -19.01 8.34
CA THR A 160 22.79 -19.07 7.06
C THR A 160 22.11 -17.73 6.78
N GLU A 161 22.50 -17.04 5.71
CA GLU A 161 21.80 -15.83 5.25
C GLU A 161 20.48 -16.25 4.56
N LEU A 162 19.36 -15.91 5.19
CA LEU A 162 18.01 -16.06 4.67
C LEU A 162 17.48 -14.67 4.26
N ALA A 163 16.51 -14.64 3.33
CA ALA A 163 15.87 -13.40 2.90
C ALA A 163 14.38 -13.61 2.66
N VAL A 164 13.57 -12.60 2.97
CA VAL A 164 12.13 -12.57 2.69
C VAL A 164 11.74 -11.23 2.07
N GLU A 165 10.93 -11.25 1.02
CA GLU A 165 10.28 -10.06 0.48
C GLU A 165 9.03 -9.76 1.30
N SER A 166 9.03 -8.64 2.02
CA SER A 166 7.97 -8.26 2.95
C SER A 166 7.96 -6.75 3.15
N LEU A 167 7.08 -6.28 4.03
CA LEU A 167 7.15 -4.97 4.65
C LEU A 167 7.16 -5.21 6.15
N ALA A 168 7.99 -4.49 6.90
CA ALA A 168 8.07 -4.71 8.33
C ALA A 168 6.79 -4.23 9.04
N PHE A 169 6.31 -5.06 9.96
CA PHE A 169 5.16 -4.84 10.84
C PHE A 169 5.58 -4.90 12.30
N GLN A 170 4.83 -4.26 13.19
CA GLN A 170 4.90 -4.50 14.64
C GLN A 170 3.58 -4.17 15.33
N GLU A 171 3.33 -4.83 16.47
CA GLU A 171 2.23 -4.48 17.38
C GLU A 171 2.54 -3.15 18.08
N GLN A 172 1.50 -2.36 18.36
CA GLN A 172 1.66 -1.13 19.13
C GLN A 172 2.19 -1.37 20.53
N ASP A 173 2.91 -0.38 21.02
CA ASP A 173 3.28 -0.28 22.41
C ASP A 173 2.47 0.82 23.11
N GLN A 174 1.55 0.45 24.01
CA GLN A 174 0.73 1.43 24.75
C GLN A 174 1.57 2.41 25.61
N VAL A 175 2.86 2.14 25.80
CA VAL A 175 3.77 3.05 26.48
C VAL A 175 4.46 3.97 25.48
N VAL A 176 5.07 3.42 24.44
CA VAL A 176 6.01 4.18 23.58
C VAL A 176 5.39 4.57 22.23
N ALA A 177 4.55 3.72 21.67
CA ALA A 177 4.11 3.78 20.29
C ALA A 177 2.65 3.31 20.16
N ALA A 178 1.71 4.25 20.23
CA ALA A 178 0.31 3.97 19.90
C ALA A 178 0.12 3.68 18.39
N CYS A 179 -1.08 3.29 17.99
CA CYS A 179 -1.43 2.90 16.61
C CYS A 179 -0.83 3.79 15.51
N ALA A 180 -1.00 5.11 15.62
CA ALA A 180 -0.45 6.07 14.65
C ALA A 180 1.08 6.01 14.52
N THR A 181 1.80 5.77 15.61
CA THR A 181 3.26 5.58 15.60
C THR A 181 3.63 4.28 14.87
N SER A 182 2.92 3.17 15.13
CA SER A 182 3.14 1.89 14.46
C SER A 182 2.84 1.94 12.96
N ALA A 183 1.77 2.64 12.57
CA ALA A 183 1.42 2.90 11.17
C ALA A 183 2.49 3.75 10.48
N LEU A 184 2.94 4.85 11.10
CA LEU A 184 4.03 5.68 10.59
C LEU A 184 5.33 4.89 10.43
N TRP A 185 5.68 4.06 11.41
CA TRP A 185 6.87 3.21 11.33
C TRP A 185 6.79 2.25 10.15
N SER A 186 5.66 1.57 9.94
CA SER A 186 5.45 0.66 8.81
C SER A 186 5.52 1.39 7.46
N VAL A 187 4.95 2.60 7.39
CA VAL A 187 5.04 3.49 6.22
C VAL A 187 6.51 3.88 5.94
N PHE A 188 7.26 4.28 6.97
CA PHE A 188 8.67 4.64 6.86
C PHE A 188 9.58 3.47 6.49
N GLN A 189 9.20 2.24 6.83
CA GLN A 189 9.90 1.04 6.35
C GLN A 189 9.83 0.91 4.83
N GLY A 190 8.72 1.33 4.21
CA GLY A 190 8.58 1.38 2.75
C GLY A 190 9.26 2.62 2.14
N THR A 191 8.92 3.82 2.62
CA THR A 191 9.42 5.07 2.04
C THR A 191 10.91 5.29 2.28
N GLY A 192 11.49 4.76 3.36
CA GLY A 192 12.89 4.96 3.71
C GLY A 192 13.86 4.47 2.63
N ILE A 193 13.55 3.36 1.97
CA ILE A 193 14.33 2.85 0.83
C ILE A 193 14.01 3.63 -0.44
N HIS A 194 12.72 3.83 -0.71
CA HIS A 194 12.26 4.44 -1.95
C HIS A 194 12.69 5.92 -2.09
N PHE A 195 12.69 6.67 -0.99
CA PHE A 195 13.07 8.09 -0.90
C PHE A 195 14.38 8.35 -0.16
N GLN A 196 15.08 7.30 0.29
CA GLN A 196 16.43 7.37 0.88
C GLN A 196 16.51 8.25 2.14
N HIS A 197 15.55 8.11 3.05
CA HIS A 197 15.57 8.75 4.35
C HIS A 197 15.87 7.74 5.47
N THR A 198 16.28 8.24 6.64
CA THR A 198 16.45 7.42 7.84
C THR A 198 15.12 6.81 8.27
N ILE A 199 15.13 5.57 8.74
CA ILE A 199 13.94 4.89 9.28
C ILE A 199 14.02 5.01 10.79
N PRO A 200 13.31 5.97 11.42
CA PRO A 200 13.34 6.16 12.87
C PRO A 200 12.66 5.00 13.59
N SER A 201 13.14 4.69 14.78
CA SER A 201 12.49 3.79 15.74
C SER A 201 11.14 4.37 16.24
N PRO A 202 10.26 3.56 16.83
CA PRO A 202 8.96 4.03 17.30
C PRO A 202 9.04 5.16 18.33
N VAL A 203 9.97 5.07 19.30
CA VAL A 203 10.20 6.16 20.25
C VAL A 203 10.65 7.46 19.58
N GLU A 204 11.50 7.38 18.55
CA GLU A 204 11.97 8.55 17.80
C GLU A 204 10.83 9.19 17.02
N ILE A 205 9.94 8.38 16.42
CA ILE A 205 8.73 8.87 15.75
C ILE A 205 7.82 9.60 16.74
N THR A 206 7.52 9.01 17.89
CA THR A 206 6.68 9.64 18.92
C THR A 206 7.30 10.95 19.42
N ARG A 207 8.63 11.00 19.64
CA ARG A 207 9.33 12.24 20.02
C ARG A 207 9.28 13.29 18.92
N ALA A 208 9.56 12.92 17.68
CA ALA A 208 9.50 13.81 16.53
C ALA A 208 8.10 14.40 16.34
N ALA A 209 7.06 13.58 16.47
CA ALA A 209 5.66 13.98 16.34
C ALA A 209 5.23 15.02 17.41
N THR A 210 5.93 15.06 18.54
CA THR A 210 5.55 15.81 19.75
C THR A 210 6.45 17.02 20.03
N GLU A 211 7.60 17.15 19.36
CA GLU A 211 8.64 18.14 19.66
C GLU A 211 8.13 19.59 19.63
N ARG A 212 7.24 19.93 18.69
CA ARG A 212 6.89 21.34 18.36
C ARG A 212 5.43 21.69 18.59
N LEU A 213 4.66 20.80 19.19
CA LEU A 213 3.25 21.04 19.46
C LEU A 213 3.05 21.36 20.95
N PRO A 214 2.16 22.31 21.28
CA PRO A 214 1.79 22.53 22.67
C PRO A 214 1.03 21.30 23.16
N ILE A 215 1.72 20.42 23.86
CA ILE A 215 1.11 19.23 24.46
C ILE A 215 0.80 19.58 25.91
N GLU A 216 -0.49 19.60 26.23
CA GLU A 216 -0.97 19.84 27.61
C GLU A 216 -0.77 18.61 28.52
N THR A 217 -0.34 17.50 27.96
CA THR A 217 -0.15 16.19 28.60
C THR A 217 1.29 15.65 28.42
N ARG A 218 1.58 14.49 29.01
CA ARG A 218 2.90 13.84 28.89
C ARG A 218 3.07 13.19 27.51
N VAL A 219 4.28 13.28 26.95
CA VAL A 219 4.67 12.63 25.67
C VAL A 219 4.76 11.11 25.81
N LEU A 220 5.27 10.63 26.96
CA LEU A 220 5.35 9.22 27.30
C LEU A 220 4.73 8.98 28.68
N PRO A 221 3.84 7.99 28.85
CA PRO A 221 3.25 7.15 27.82
C PRO A 221 2.35 7.90 26.83
N SER A 222 2.42 7.54 25.54
CA SER A 222 1.64 8.16 24.46
C SER A 222 0.17 7.69 24.49
N GLN A 223 -0.78 8.57 24.15
CA GLN A 223 -2.21 8.26 24.03
C GLN A 223 -2.68 8.19 22.56
N GLY A 224 -1.75 8.20 21.60
CA GLY A 224 -2.04 8.39 20.18
C GLY A 224 -1.45 9.68 19.63
N LEU A 225 -1.53 9.84 18.31
CA LEU A 225 -1.09 11.04 17.59
C LEU A 225 -2.29 11.64 16.85
N SER A 226 -2.43 12.96 16.91
CA SER A 226 -3.36 13.67 16.02
C SER A 226 -2.84 13.70 14.58
N THR A 227 -3.70 14.01 13.62
CA THR A 227 -3.30 14.19 12.21
C THR A 227 -2.16 15.20 12.06
N ALA A 228 -2.17 16.29 12.84
CA ALA A 228 -1.10 17.28 12.83
C ALA A 228 0.23 16.73 13.36
N MET A 229 0.20 15.89 14.40
CA MET A 229 1.38 15.22 14.94
C MET A 229 1.94 14.21 13.95
N MET A 230 1.09 13.42 13.30
CA MET A 230 1.51 12.49 12.24
C MET A 230 2.16 13.22 11.06
N ALA A 231 1.55 14.32 10.62
CA ALA A 231 2.11 15.17 9.58
C ALA A 231 3.49 15.74 9.99
N HIS A 232 3.68 16.09 11.26
CA HIS A 232 4.96 16.55 11.76
C HIS A 232 6.04 15.46 11.74
N ALA A 233 5.70 14.22 12.10
CA ALA A 233 6.61 13.08 11.98
C ALA A 233 7.07 12.83 10.54
N ILE A 234 6.15 12.93 9.56
CA ILE A 234 6.48 12.82 8.13
C ILE A 234 7.47 13.91 7.70
N ARG A 235 7.27 15.16 8.16
CA ARG A 235 8.22 16.25 7.89
C ARG A 235 9.59 16.01 8.49
N ASN A 236 9.66 15.36 9.65
CA ASN A 236 10.92 15.11 10.35
C ASN A 236 11.86 14.20 9.56
N VAL A 237 11.32 13.26 8.77
CA VAL A 237 12.11 12.40 7.86
C VAL A 237 12.36 13.02 6.48
N GLY A 238 11.99 14.30 6.27
CA GLY A 238 12.23 15.04 5.03
C GLY A 238 11.19 14.81 3.93
N LEU A 239 10.02 14.26 4.27
CA LEU A 239 8.89 14.08 3.38
C LEU A 239 7.80 15.15 3.63
N GLU A 240 6.90 15.31 2.67
CA GLU A 240 5.79 16.24 2.72
C GLU A 240 4.47 15.49 2.97
N PRO A 241 3.76 15.78 4.08
CA PRO A 241 2.47 15.15 4.35
C PRO A 241 1.38 15.73 3.46
N TYR A 242 0.73 14.88 2.67
CA TYR A 242 -0.45 15.23 1.88
C TYR A 242 -1.70 14.55 2.47
N LEU A 243 -2.63 15.37 2.95
CA LEU A 243 -3.86 14.91 3.60
C LEU A 243 -5.01 14.91 2.59
N VAL A 244 -5.68 13.77 2.46
CA VAL A 244 -6.90 13.61 1.67
C VAL A 244 -8.03 13.19 2.59
N ASN A 245 -9.14 13.91 2.57
CA ASN A 245 -10.35 13.51 3.27
C ASN A 245 -11.10 12.49 2.43
N VAL A 246 -11.43 11.34 3.02
CA VAL A 246 -12.14 10.27 2.32
C VAL A 246 -13.64 10.58 2.39
N SER A 247 -14.17 11.19 1.33
CA SER A 247 -15.59 11.54 1.24
C SER A 247 -16.48 10.37 0.80
N ASN A 248 -15.92 9.41 0.06
CA ASN A 248 -16.61 8.22 -0.42
C ASN A 248 -15.61 7.14 -0.84
N GLU A 249 -16.16 5.96 -1.19
CA GLU A 249 -15.41 4.80 -1.66
C GLU A 249 -14.57 5.09 -2.91
N TYR A 250 -15.06 5.92 -3.83
CA TYR A 250 -14.32 6.25 -5.04
C TYR A 250 -13.03 7.00 -4.75
N VAL A 251 -13.10 8.05 -3.92
CA VAL A 251 -11.92 8.83 -3.51
C VAL A 251 -10.92 7.93 -2.80
N LEU A 252 -11.38 7.01 -1.94
CA LEU A 252 -10.50 6.05 -1.29
C LEU A 252 -9.79 5.14 -2.29
N LYS A 253 -10.55 4.44 -3.13
CA LYS A 253 -10.02 3.45 -4.09
C LYS A 253 -9.05 4.11 -5.06
N SER A 254 -9.47 5.20 -5.69
CA SER A 254 -8.68 5.92 -6.70
C SER A 254 -7.37 6.47 -6.12
N THR A 255 -7.43 7.14 -4.96
CA THR A 255 -6.24 7.71 -4.31
C THR A 255 -5.28 6.62 -3.83
N VAL A 256 -5.76 5.62 -3.10
CA VAL A 256 -4.92 4.53 -2.58
C VAL A 256 -4.23 3.79 -3.72
N TYR A 257 -4.98 3.44 -4.75
CA TYR A 257 -4.46 2.76 -5.93
C TYR A 257 -3.35 3.57 -6.62
N ALA A 258 -3.63 4.86 -6.89
CA ALA A 258 -2.76 5.71 -7.67
C ALA A 258 -1.38 5.91 -7.01
N TYR A 259 -1.35 6.05 -5.67
CA TYR A 259 -0.10 6.20 -4.91
C TYR A 259 0.58 4.87 -4.58
N LEU A 260 -0.16 3.78 -4.32
CA LEU A 260 0.45 2.47 -4.10
C LEU A 260 1.13 1.95 -5.37
N ARG A 261 0.55 2.15 -6.56
CA ARG A 261 1.22 1.88 -7.85
C ARG A 261 2.54 2.65 -7.99
N GLY A 262 2.61 3.86 -7.44
CA GLY A 262 3.82 4.66 -7.33
C GLY A 262 4.79 4.24 -6.23
N CYS A 263 4.55 3.09 -5.59
CA CYS A 263 5.34 2.58 -4.47
C CYS A 263 5.35 3.48 -3.23
N ILE A 264 4.25 4.20 -2.95
CA ILE A 264 4.11 5.08 -1.78
C ILE A 264 3.06 4.50 -0.81
N PRO A 265 3.45 3.85 0.31
CA PRO A 265 2.51 3.49 1.36
C PRO A 265 1.98 4.74 2.07
N MET A 266 0.82 4.62 2.70
CA MET A 266 0.17 5.76 3.36
C MET A 266 -0.53 5.34 4.64
N ILE A 267 -0.80 6.30 5.51
CA ILE A 267 -1.61 6.07 6.71
C ILE A 267 -3.08 6.20 6.29
N LEU A 268 -3.88 5.20 6.62
CA LEU A 268 -5.33 5.20 6.51
C LEU A 268 -5.90 5.39 7.92
N GLY A 269 -6.53 6.54 8.14
CA GLY A 269 -7.31 6.81 9.35
C GLY A 269 -8.70 6.21 9.20
N ILE A 270 -9.15 5.45 10.20
CA ILE A 270 -10.46 4.80 10.23
C ILE A 270 -11.15 5.08 11.56
N GLU A 271 -12.48 5.09 11.55
CA GLU A 271 -13.28 4.89 12.75
C GLU A 271 -13.85 3.47 12.72
N LEU A 272 -13.64 2.72 13.81
CA LEU A 272 -14.19 1.38 13.94
C LEU A 272 -15.61 1.45 14.50
N TRP A 273 -16.51 0.64 13.96
CA TRP A 273 -17.92 0.57 14.34
C TRP A 273 -18.33 -0.89 14.55
N ASP A 274 -19.00 -1.17 15.67
CA ASP A 274 -19.63 -2.45 15.93
C ASP A 274 -21.06 -2.44 15.39
N ILE A 275 -21.32 -3.27 14.38
CA ILE A 275 -22.64 -3.40 13.76
C ILE A 275 -23.48 -4.52 14.37
N SER A 276 -22.95 -5.26 15.35
CA SER A 276 -23.72 -6.27 16.08
C SER A 276 -24.70 -5.66 17.10
N THR A 277 -24.62 -4.35 17.33
CA THR A 277 -25.50 -3.59 18.23
C THR A 277 -26.46 -2.71 17.43
N ASP A 278 -27.66 -2.47 17.95
CA ASP A 278 -28.61 -1.49 17.42
C ASP A 278 -28.94 -0.44 18.51
N PRO A 279 -28.57 0.85 18.33
CA PRO A 279 -27.86 1.40 17.17
C PRO A 279 -26.42 0.88 17.07
N HIS A 280 -25.83 0.96 15.87
CA HIS A 280 -24.42 0.67 15.68
C HIS A 280 -23.56 1.56 16.59
N ARG A 281 -22.48 1.01 17.11
CA ARG A 281 -21.67 1.66 18.15
C ARG A 281 -20.25 1.95 17.66
N SER A 282 -19.82 3.20 17.76
CA SER A 282 -18.40 3.55 17.56
C SER A 282 -17.50 2.87 18.61
N MET A 283 -16.45 2.21 18.12
CA MET A 283 -15.37 1.59 18.89
C MET A 283 -14.15 2.52 19.00
N GLY A 284 -14.18 3.67 18.32
CA GLY A 284 -13.12 4.69 18.35
C GLY A 284 -12.28 4.73 17.08
N PHE A 285 -11.39 5.74 17.02
CA PHE A 285 -10.49 5.95 15.90
C PHE A 285 -9.26 5.04 15.95
N HIS A 286 -8.81 4.63 14.78
CA HIS A 286 -7.61 3.82 14.58
C HIS A 286 -6.83 4.29 13.35
N ALA A 287 -5.53 4.00 13.33
CA ALA A 287 -4.66 4.34 12.21
C ALA A 287 -3.91 3.09 11.77
N VAL A 288 -4.04 2.75 10.48
CA VAL A 288 -3.37 1.59 9.87
C VAL A 288 -2.49 2.06 8.72
N ALA A 289 -1.46 1.28 8.34
CA ALA A 289 -0.70 1.58 7.13
C ALA A 289 -1.30 0.82 5.94
N ALA A 290 -1.74 1.51 4.89
CA ALA A 290 -2.16 0.90 3.63
C ALA A 290 -0.93 0.58 2.77
N THR A 291 -0.82 -0.68 2.34
CA THR A 291 0.43 -1.27 1.80
C THR A 291 0.23 -2.07 0.53
N GLY A 292 -1.01 -2.44 0.21
CA GLY A 292 -1.35 -3.18 -0.99
C GLY A 292 -2.84 -3.10 -1.31
N PHE A 293 -3.21 -3.65 -2.46
CA PHE A 293 -4.58 -3.72 -2.94
C PHE A 293 -4.82 -5.00 -3.74
N SER A 294 -6.09 -5.35 -3.93
CA SER A 294 -6.52 -6.42 -4.83
C SER A 294 -7.37 -5.83 -5.96
N LEU A 295 -7.18 -6.29 -7.19
CA LEU A 295 -8.00 -5.99 -8.36
C LEU A 295 -8.91 -7.19 -8.70
N GLY A 296 -9.89 -7.45 -7.84
CA GLY A 296 -10.85 -8.55 -8.00
C GLY A 296 -12.19 -8.16 -8.63
N GLY A 297 -12.47 -6.88 -8.86
CA GLY A 297 -13.68 -6.45 -9.57
C GLY A 297 -13.61 -6.76 -11.06
N ASP A 298 -14.61 -7.47 -11.58
CA ASP A 298 -14.65 -7.92 -12.99
C ASP A 298 -14.61 -6.77 -14.00
N ALA A 299 -15.27 -5.65 -13.67
CA ALA A 299 -15.36 -4.47 -14.51
C ALA A 299 -15.24 -3.20 -13.66
N PRO A 300 -14.71 -2.09 -14.22
CA PRO A 300 -14.72 -0.81 -13.53
C PRO A 300 -16.15 -0.32 -13.34
N SER A 301 -16.45 0.25 -12.17
CA SER A 301 -17.74 0.88 -11.89
C SER A 301 -17.73 2.31 -12.41
N PRO A 302 -18.52 2.66 -13.45
CA PRO A 302 -18.59 4.02 -13.98
C PRO A 302 -19.16 4.99 -12.94
N ILE A 303 -18.75 6.26 -13.00
CA ILE A 303 -19.08 7.23 -11.95
C ILE A 303 -19.78 8.44 -12.52
N GLY A 304 -20.82 8.86 -11.79
CA GLY A 304 -21.59 10.06 -12.07
C GLY A 304 -22.23 10.07 -13.46
N ASP A 305 -22.70 11.24 -13.86
CA ASP A 305 -23.32 11.44 -15.17
C ASP A 305 -22.30 11.31 -16.32
N THR A 306 -21.01 11.53 -16.03
CA THR A 306 -19.94 11.37 -17.02
C THR A 306 -19.71 9.91 -17.41
N GLN A 307 -20.17 8.95 -16.58
CA GLN A 307 -19.90 7.52 -16.75
C GLN A 307 -18.40 7.22 -16.89
N PHE A 308 -17.56 8.04 -16.25
CA PHE A 308 -16.10 7.92 -16.31
C PHE A 308 -15.67 6.59 -15.69
N SER A 309 -14.84 5.84 -16.42
CA SER A 309 -14.45 4.49 -16.07
C SER A 309 -13.00 4.45 -15.61
N LEU A 310 -12.78 4.24 -14.32
CA LEU A 310 -11.43 4.19 -13.73
C LEU A 310 -11.10 2.77 -13.27
N ARG A 311 -9.96 2.22 -13.70
CA ARG A 311 -9.46 0.89 -13.31
C ARG A 311 -9.40 0.70 -11.78
N ALA A 312 -9.05 1.75 -11.05
CA ALA A 312 -9.00 1.72 -9.59
C ALA A 312 -10.36 1.39 -8.92
N SER A 313 -11.49 1.57 -9.60
CA SER A 313 -12.81 1.18 -9.08
C SER A 313 -12.95 -0.35 -8.94
N ARG A 314 -12.17 -1.13 -9.69
CA ARG A 314 -12.07 -2.61 -9.59
C ARG A 314 -11.41 -3.10 -8.31
N VAL A 315 -10.89 -2.20 -7.47
CA VAL A 315 -10.29 -2.59 -6.19
C VAL A 315 -11.36 -3.20 -5.29
N ASP A 316 -11.20 -4.47 -4.91
CA ASP A 316 -12.12 -5.20 -4.03
C ASP A 316 -11.60 -5.33 -2.60
N LYS A 317 -10.27 -5.21 -2.40
CA LYS A 317 -9.63 -5.28 -1.08
C LYS A 317 -8.46 -4.32 -0.94
N LEU A 318 -8.26 -3.81 0.27
CA LEU A 318 -7.02 -3.19 0.72
C LEU A 318 -6.26 -4.16 1.62
N TYR A 319 -4.94 -4.11 1.54
CA TYR A 319 -4.04 -4.80 2.45
C TYR A 319 -3.37 -3.77 3.36
N VAL A 320 -3.59 -3.91 4.66
CA VAL A 320 -3.12 -2.95 5.67
C VAL A 320 -2.25 -3.63 6.72
N HIS A 321 -1.29 -2.90 7.27
CA HIS A 321 -0.67 -3.28 8.54
C HIS A 321 -1.51 -2.67 9.65
N ASP A 322 -2.18 -3.53 10.42
CA ASP A 322 -2.99 -3.15 11.57
C ASP A 322 -2.32 -3.71 12.83
N ASP A 323 -1.84 -2.82 13.68
CA ASP A 323 -1.03 -3.09 14.87
C ASP A 323 -1.76 -3.89 15.97
N GLN A 324 -3.06 -4.10 15.84
CA GLN A 324 -3.84 -4.96 16.73
C GLN A 324 -4.15 -6.32 16.10
N VAL A 325 -4.07 -6.43 14.77
CA VAL A 325 -4.46 -7.62 14.01
C VAL A 325 -3.21 -8.33 13.46
N GLY A 326 -2.45 -7.68 12.59
CA GLY A 326 -1.27 -8.27 11.96
C GLY A 326 -0.83 -7.62 10.63
N PRO A 327 0.24 -8.14 10.03
CA PRO A 327 0.80 -7.66 8.76
C PRO A 327 -0.09 -8.03 7.58
N PHE A 328 -0.38 -7.08 6.68
CA PHE A 328 -1.19 -7.31 5.48
C PHE A 328 -2.63 -7.81 5.79
N ALA A 329 -3.23 -7.39 6.90
CA ALA A 329 -4.64 -7.61 7.20
C ALA A 329 -5.54 -7.14 6.06
N ARG A 330 -6.61 -7.90 5.80
CA ARG A 330 -7.54 -7.65 4.69
C ARG A 330 -8.64 -6.70 5.15
N MET A 331 -8.92 -5.70 4.33
CA MET A 331 -10.14 -4.88 4.40
C MET A 331 -10.88 -4.98 3.08
N GLU A 332 -12.09 -5.49 3.09
CA GLU A 332 -12.86 -5.78 1.87
C GLU A 332 -13.99 -4.76 1.65
N PHE A 333 -14.20 -4.40 0.39
CA PHE A 333 -15.34 -3.59 -0.05
C PHE A 333 -16.52 -4.52 -0.35
N ASP A 334 -17.30 -4.86 0.67
CA ASP A 334 -18.42 -5.82 0.56
C ASP A 334 -19.81 -5.15 0.41
N GLY A 335 -19.83 -3.82 0.31
CA GLY A 335 -21.06 -3.04 0.10
C GLY A 335 -21.94 -2.88 1.34
N ILE A 336 -21.44 -3.24 2.53
CA ILE A 336 -22.23 -3.10 3.76
C ILE A 336 -22.18 -1.67 4.28
N ASN A 337 -23.37 -1.08 4.39
CA ASN A 337 -23.60 0.25 4.94
C ASN A 337 -23.74 0.21 6.45
N ILE A 338 -23.19 1.21 7.13
CA ILE A 338 -23.34 1.42 8.57
C ILE A 338 -24.10 2.71 8.84
N THR A 339 -25.10 2.64 9.72
CA THR A 339 -25.76 3.82 10.29
C THR A 339 -24.84 4.50 11.29
N ILE A 340 -24.44 5.74 11.01
CA ILE A 340 -23.51 6.53 11.85
C ILE A 340 -24.23 7.60 12.69
N GLY A 341 -25.53 7.76 12.50
CA GLY A 341 -26.35 8.72 13.23
C GLY A 341 -27.67 8.98 12.51
N GLN A 342 -28.38 10.03 12.95
CA GLN A 342 -29.61 10.50 12.30
C GLN A 342 -29.47 11.98 11.95
N ASN A 343 -30.03 12.39 10.82
CA ASN A 343 -30.11 13.79 10.44
C ASN A 343 -31.17 14.53 11.28
N GLU A 344 -31.27 15.86 11.15
CA GLU A 344 -32.25 16.68 11.88
C GLU A 344 -33.72 16.27 11.61
N SER A 345 -33.97 15.57 10.50
CA SER A 345 -35.28 15.06 10.11
C SER A 345 -35.57 13.64 10.62
N GLY A 346 -34.62 13.03 11.35
CA GLY A 346 -34.74 11.67 11.89
C GLY A 346 -34.43 10.55 10.91
N GLU A 347 -33.87 10.86 9.73
CA GLU A 347 -33.44 9.84 8.76
C GLU A 347 -32.03 9.36 9.09
N ASP A 348 -31.81 8.05 8.96
CA ASP A 348 -30.52 7.43 9.22
C ASP A 348 -29.45 7.92 8.24
N LEU A 349 -28.37 8.47 8.78
CA LEU A 349 -27.15 8.76 8.05
C LEU A 349 -26.38 7.46 7.92
N SER A 350 -26.26 6.94 6.70
CA SER A 350 -25.54 5.70 6.39
C SER A 350 -24.31 5.96 5.53
N SER A 351 -23.27 5.15 5.70
CA SER A 351 -22.06 5.19 4.86
C SER A 351 -21.53 3.79 4.58
N ASN A 352 -20.93 3.58 3.40
CA ASN A 352 -20.26 2.33 3.05
C ASN A 352 -19.09 2.09 4.01
N SER A 353 -18.98 0.86 4.50
CA SER A 353 -17.91 0.42 5.39
C SER A 353 -17.00 -0.61 4.75
N LEU A 354 -15.86 -0.85 5.37
CA LEU A 354 -14.93 -1.93 5.03
C LEU A 354 -15.05 -3.05 6.07
N SER A 355 -14.91 -4.30 5.61
CA SER A 355 -14.68 -5.41 6.53
C SER A 355 -13.35 -5.27 7.25
N THR A 356 -13.26 -5.86 8.44
CA THR A 356 -12.02 -5.92 9.21
C THR A 356 -11.88 -7.29 9.87
N SER A 357 -10.68 -7.59 10.38
CA SER A 357 -10.45 -8.77 11.23
C SER A 357 -10.69 -8.50 12.72
N TRP A 358 -11.27 -7.34 13.07
CA TRP A 358 -11.65 -7.04 14.44
C TRP A 358 -12.90 -7.84 14.84
N ILE A 359 -13.04 -8.06 16.15
CA ILE A 359 -14.14 -8.80 16.74
C ILE A 359 -15.19 -7.81 17.27
N GLY A 360 -16.45 -7.99 16.86
CA GLY A 360 -17.60 -7.26 17.41
C GLY A 360 -17.92 -7.68 18.85
N SER A 361 -18.79 -6.94 19.54
CA SER A 361 -19.14 -7.25 20.94
C SER A 361 -19.82 -8.60 21.14
N ASN A 362 -20.37 -9.18 20.07
CA ASN A 362 -20.91 -10.54 20.04
C ASN A 362 -19.85 -11.66 19.91
N GLY A 363 -18.56 -11.32 19.81
CA GLY A 363 -17.46 -12.27 19.68
C GLY A 363 -17.19 -12.76 18.25
N GLN A 364 -17.83 -12.18 17.23
CA GLN A 364 -17.65 -12.59 15.84
C GLN A 364 -16.72 -11.64 15.08
N ILE A 365 -15.86 -12.20 14.23
CA ILE A 365 -15.06 -11.44 13.25
C ILE A 365 -15.97 -11.01 12.11
N GLY A 366 -15.83 -9.74 11.69
CA GLY A 366 -16.58 -9.16 10.57
C GLY A 366 -17.64 -8.15 10.98
N ASP A 367 -18.14 -8.21 12.22
CA ASP A 367 -19.10 -7.23 12.75
C ASP A 367 -18.45 -5.94 13.25
N ALA A 368 -17.13 -5.94 13.47
CA ALA A 368 -16.39 -4.71 13.61
C ALA A 368 -16.00 -4.21 12.20
N ARG A 369 -16.58 -3.08 11.81
CA ARG A 369 -16.44 -2.45 10.50
C ARG A 369 -15.56 -1.21 10.57
N ALA A 370 -14.83 -0.92 9.51
CA ALA A 370 -14.04 0.30 9.40
C ALA A 370 -14.74 1.32 8.51
N LEU A 371 -14.85 2.55 9.00
CA LEU A 371 -15.24 3.73 8.25
C LEU A 371 -13.98 4.56 7.93
N PRO A 372 -13.50 4.57 6.68
CA PRO A 372 -12.38 5.39 6.25
C PRO A 372 -12.67 6.88 6.45
N THR A 373 -11.73 7.62 7.07
CA THR A 373 -11.90 9.05 7.33
C THR A 373 -10.88 9.89 6.58
N ILE A 374 -9.59 9.53 6.64
CA ILE A 374 -8.50 10.26 6.00
C ILE A 374 -7.46 9.33 5.40
N LEU A 375 -6.76 9.81 4.38
CA LEU A 375 -5.47 9.29 3.93
C LEU A 375 -4.41 10.35 4.21
N LEU A 376 -3.31 9.95 4.85
CA LEU A 376 -2.14 10.80 5.05
C LEU A 376 -0.96 10.19 4.31
N ILE A 377 -0.57 10.84 3.21
CA ILE A 377 0.37 10.32 2.23
C ILE A 377 1.71 11.03 2.38
N PRO A 378 2.82 10.31 2.66
CA PRO A 378 4.15 10.88 2.78
C PRO A 378 4.83 11.05 1.42
N LEU A 379 4.72 12.23 0.82
CA LEU A 379 5.25 12.51 -0.50
C LEU A 379 6.71 12.96 -0.45
N TYR A 380 7.50 12.58 -1.46
CA TYR A 380 8.76 13.26 -1.71
C TYR A 380 8.49 14.71 -2.13
N HIS A 381 9.24 15.68 -1.60
CA HIS A 381 8.98 17.13 -1.78
C HIS A 381 8.93 17.64 -3.24
N LYS A 382 9.38 16.83 -4.21
CA LYS A 382 9.22 17.14 -5.64
C LYS A 382 7.94 16.59 -6.25
N ILE A 383 7.18 15.72 -5.61
CA ILE A 383 5.86 15.29 -6.06
C ILE A 383 4.87 16.36 -5.57
N ARG A 384 4.47 17.26 -6.47
CA ARG A 384 3.71 18.47 -6.15
C ARG A 384 2.32 18.48 -6.75
N ILE A 385 2.14 17.82 -7.91
CA ILE A 385 0.84 17.73 -8.55
C ILE A 385 0.06 16.60 -7.87
N PRO A 386 -1.08 16.88 -7.21
CA PRO A 386 -1.87 15.86 -6.55
C PRO A 386 -2.63 15.01 -7.56
N PHE A 387 -2.95 13.76 -7.16
CA PHE A 387 -3.78 12.86 -7.95
C PHE A 387 -5.09 13.52 -8.44
N GLY A 388 -5.76 14.31 -7.59
CA GLY A 388 -7.01 14.98 -7.94
C GLY A 388 -6.91 15.88 -9.18
N ALA A 389 -5.83 16.66 -9.31
CA ALA A 389 -5.62 17.52 -10.47
C ALA A 389 -5.44 16.73 -11.77
N ILE A 390 -4.75 15.59 -11.70
CA ILE A 390 -4.58 14.68 -12.85
C ILE A 390 -5.90 14.00 -13.19
N HIS A 391 -6.61 13.54 -12.17
CA HIS A 391 -7.91 12.92 -12.31
C HIS A 391 -8.91 13.85 -13.02
N ASP A 392 -9.01 15.10 -12.59
CA ASP A 392 -9.88 16.11 -13.23
C ASP A 392 -9.50 16.36 -14.70
N ALA A 393 -8.20 16.43 -15.00
CA ALA A 393 -7.71 16.59 -16.37
C ALA A 393 -8.07 15.39 -17.27
N VAL A 394 -7.94 14.16 -16.75
CA VAL A 394 -8.27 12.92 -17.46
C VAL A 394 -9.78 12.79 -17.65
N VAL A 395 -10.59 13.11 -16.63
CA VAL A 395 -12.07 13.13 -16.74
C VAL A 395 -12.51 14.13 -17.80
N SER A 396 -11.90 15.31 -17.84
CA SER A 396 -12.24 16.33 -18.84
C SER A 396 -11.86 15.90 -20.25
N PHE A 397 -10.71 15.23 -20.40
CA PHE A 397 -10.29 14.67 -21.69
C PHE A 397 -11.14 13.47 -22.14
N ASP A 398 -11.57 12.61 -21.21
CA ASP A 398 -12.51 11.54 -21.47
C ASP A 398 -13.85 12.09 -21.98
N ALA A 399 -14.38 13.13 -21.34
CA ALA A 399 -15.60 13.80 -21.78
C ALA A 399 -15.46 14.41 -23.19
N PHE A 400 -14.28 14.94 -23.53
CA PHE A 400 -13.97 15.38 -24.89
C PHE A 400 -14.03 14.22 -25.89
N ILE A 401 -13.38 13.09 -25.61
CA ILE A 401 -13.41 11.90 -26.47
C ILE A 401 -14.86 11.38 -26.62
N GLU A 402 -15.63 11.34 -25.54
CA GLU A 402 -17.02 10.89 -25.57
C GLU A 402 -17.91 11.80 -26.43
N SER A 403 -17.71 13.12 -26.37
CA SER A 403 -18.41 14.07 -27.24
C SER A 403 -18.10 13.83 -28.72
N LEU A 404 -16.84 13.48 -29.05
CA LEU A 404 -16.45 13.10 -30.40
C LEU A 404 -17.11 11.77 -30.81
N ARG A 405 -17.14 10.77 -29.93
CA ARG A 405 -17.76 9.47 -30.19
C ARG A 405 -19.25 9.57 -30.48
N GLU A 406 -19.96 10.50 -29.85
CA GLU A 406 -21.38 10.75 -30.12
C GLU A 406 -21.61 11.48 -31.45
N SER A 407 -20.63 12.25 -31.91
CA SER A 407 -20.76 13.15 -33.06
C SER A 407 -20.11 12.63 -34.34
N LEU A 408 -19.12 11.74 -34.23
CA LEU A 408 -18.26 11.28 -35.32
C LEU A 408 -18.02 9.76 -35.25
N PRO A 409 -17.75 9.11 -36.39
CA PRO A 409 -17.31 7.72 -36.40
C PRO A 409 -15.87 7.62 -35.86
N VAL A 410 -15.74 7.32 -34.56
CA VAL A 410 -14.45 7.08 -33.90
C VAL A 410 -13.90 5.67 -34.25
N PRO A 411 -12.57 5.47 -34.16
CA PRO A 411 -11.93 4.21 -34.56
C PRO A 411 -12.03 3.07 -33.51
N PHE A 412 -12.79 3.25 -32.45
CA PHE A 412 -13.04 2.25 -31.40
C PHE A 412 -14.54 2.19 -31.07
N ASP A 413 -15.03 1.03 -30.67
CA ASP A 413 -16.39 0.88 -30.14
C ASP A 413 -16.41 1.04 -28.61
N GLY A 414 -17.56 1.37 -28.04
CA GLY A 414 -17.69 1.47 -26.58
C GLY A 414 -16.93 2.64 -25.92
N ARG A 415 -16.73 2.53 -24.60
CA ARG A 415 -16.08 3.53 -23.74
C ARG A 415 -14.67 3.11 -23.36
N ILE A 416 -13.82 4.10 -23.11
CA ILE A 416 -12.45 3.91 -22.65
C ILE A 416 -12.44 3.67 -21.13
N GLU A 417 -11.62 2.72 -20.68
CA GLU A 417 -11.22 2.58 -19.29
C GLU A 417 -9.89 3.29 -19.05
N TRP A 418 -9.79 4.05 -17.96
CA TRP A 418 -8.57 4.76 -17.59
C TRP A 418 -7.85 4.11 -16.42
N ASP A 419 -6.55 3.88 -16.54
CA ASP A 419 -5.65 3.50 -15.45
C ASP A 419 -4.75 4.70 -15.08
N VAL A 420 -5.03 5.36 -13.96
CA VAL A 420 -4.34 6.59 -13.54
C VAL A 420 -3.53 6.34 -12.28
N TYR A 421 -2.22 6.52 -12.36
CA TYR A 421 -1.30 6.25 -11.25
C TYR A 421 0.02 7.01 -11.34
N LEU A 422 0.70 7.11 -10.19
CA LEU A 422 2.03 7.69 -10.11
C LEU A 422 3.07 6.63 -10.53
N THR A 423 4.08 7.04 -11.29
CA THR A 423 5.21 6.20 -11.67
C THR A 423 6.50 7.03 -11.73
N THR A 424 7.60 6.38 -12.11
CA THR A 424 8.86 7.06 -12.40
C THR A 424 9.21 6.95 -13.88
N ASN A 425 10.00 7.89 -14.39
CA ASN A 425 10.52 7.85 -15.75
C ASN A 425 11.25 6.53 -16.05
N ASN A 426 12.01 6.00 -15.10
CA ASN A 426 12.70 4.72 -15.29
C ASN A 426 11.71 3.56 -15.45
N ASN A 427 10.70 3.46 -14.58
CA ASN A 427 9.69 2.40 -14.70
C ASN A 427 8.90 2.52 -16.00
N LEU A 428 8.47 3.75 -16.36
CA LEU A 428 7.82 4.02 -17.64
C LEU A 428 8.66 3.51 -18.82
N LYS A 429 9.96 3.84 -18.85
CA LYS A 429 10.86 3.40 -19.93
C LYS A 429 11.08 1.90 -19.95
N THR A 430 11.18 1.25 -18.79
CA THR A 430 11.22 -0.23 -18.69
C THR A 430 9.95 -0.84 -19.29
N GLU A 431 8.78 -0.32 -18.94
CA GLU A 431 7.50 -0.83 -19.46
C GLU A 431 7.34 -0.54 -20.97
N ILE A 432 7.83 0.60 -21.47
CA ILE A 432 7.91 0.86 -22.93
C ILE A 432 8.80 -0.19 -23.61
N GLN A 433 9.92 -0.59 -22.98
CA GLN A 433 10.80 -1.61 -23.54
C GLN A 433 10.13 -2.98 -23.67
N GLU A 434 9.19 -3.28 -22.78
CA GLU A 434 8.41 -4.52 -22.75
C GLU A 434 7.11 -4.43 -23.57
N SER A 435 6.76 -3.25 -24.08
CA SER A 435 5.53 -3.01 -24.85
C SER A 435 5.60 -3.45 -26.31
N ASP A 436 4.43 -3.55 -26.95
CA ASP A 436 4.26 -3.89 -28.36
C ASP A 436 4.44 -2.70 -29.34
N ILE A 437 4.89 -1.54 -28.85
CA ILE A 437 5.19 -0.38 -29.72
C ILE A 437 6.20 -0.79 -30.80
N ALA A 438 5.88 -0.47 -32.06
CA ALA A 438 6.74 -0.78 -33.19
C ALA A 438 8.16 -0.18 -33.03
N LYS A 439 9.18 -1.04 -33.10
CA LYS A 439 10.58 -0.63 -32.99
C LYS A 439 10.98 0.19 -34.22
N GLY A 440 11.37 1.44 -34.00
CA GLY A 440 11.73 2.41 -35.03
C GLY A 440 12.14 3.75 -34.41
N GLU A 441 12.15 4.82 -35.21
CA GLU A 441 12.55 6.15 -34.70
C GLU A 441 11.64 6.66 -33.59
N TYR A 442 10.31 6.49 -33.69
CA TYR A 442 9.37 6.89 -32.63
C TYR A 442 9.68 6.22 -31.28
N TYR A 443 9.90 4.90 -31.30
CA TYR A 443 10.28 4.12 -30.12
C TYR A 443 11.65 4.56 -29.56
N ARG A 444 12.63 4.79 -30.44
CA ARG A 444 13.94 5.28 -30.06
C ARG A 444 13.84 6.67 -29.40
N ASP A 445 13.05 7.57 -29.97
CA ASP A 445 12.87 8.94 -29.48
C ASP A 445 12.16 8.95 -28.12
N LEU A 446 11.14 8.10 -27.91
CA LEU A 446 10.51 7.86 -26.61
C LEU A 446 11.53 7.49 -25.52
N LEU A 447 12.44 6.58 -25.83
CA LEU A 447 13.46 6.14 -24.87
C LEU A 447 14.55 7.18 -24.62
N LEU A 448 14.85 8.03 -25.61
CA LEU A 448 15.86 9.08 -25.50
C LEU A 448 15.33 10.38 -24.89
N GLU A 449 14.02 10.58 -24.88
CA GLU A 449 13.40 11.80 -24.36
C GLU A 449 13.71 12.01 -22.87
N GLY A 450 14.11 13.23 -22.51
CA GLY A 450 14.29 13.64 -21.13
C GLY A 450 12.94 13.92 -20.47
N MET A 451 12.59 13.16 -19.44
CA MET A 451 11.36 13.35 -18.67
C MET A 451 11.66 13.52 -17.17
N PRO A 452 10.80 14.26 -16.42
CA PRO A 452 10.86 14.39 -14.97
C PRO A 452 10.94 13.03 -14.27
N ARG A 453 11.60 12.97 -13.09
CA ARG A 453 11.76 11.71 -12.35
C ARG A 453 10.42 11.06 -12.00
N PHE A 454 9.45 11.86 -11.55
CA PHE A 454 8.13 11.41 -11.13
C PHE A 454 7.10 11.86 -12.15
N LEU A 455 6.25 10.93 -12.57
CA LEU A 455 5.27 11.14 -13.62
C LEU A 455 3.93 10.62 -13.13
N TRP A 456 2.86 11.32 -13.47
CA TRP A 456 1.55 10.69 -13.50
C TRP A 456 1.33 10.10 -14.89
N ARG A 457 0.85 8.86 -14.92
CA ARG A 457 0.50 8.16 -16.15
C ARG A 457 -0.98 7.84 -16.11
N ALA A 458 -1.68 8.22 -17.16
CA ALA A 458 -3.06 7.81 -17.40
C ALA A 458 -3.11 6.98 -18.69
N THR A 459 -3.27 5.67 -18.56
CA THR A 459 -3.36 4.76 -19.70
C THR A 459 -4.83 4.55 -20.06
N ALA A 460 -5.16 4.83 -21.32
CA ALA A 460 -6.46 4.53 -21.91
C ALA A 460 -6.47 3.08 -22.41
N PHE A 461 -7.49 2.31 -22.01
CA PHE A 461 -7.72 0.95 -22.45
C PHE A 461 -9.07 0.80 -23.14
N HIS A 462 -9.10 -0.07 -24.15
CA HIS A 462 -10.34 -0.55 -24.75
C HIS A 462 -10.22 -2.06 -24.99
N ASN A 463 -11.15 -2.85 -24.43
CA ASN A 463 -11.08 -4.32 -24.41
C ASN A 463 -9.74 -4.86 -23.89
N ASP A 464 -9.22 -4.27 -22.81
CA ASP A 464 -7.91 -4.55 -22.19
C ASP A 464 -6.68 -4.29 -23.08
N GLU A 465 -6.85 -3.75 -24.28
CA GLU A 465 -5.76 -3.29 -25.14
C GLU A 465 -5.44 -1.82 -24.86
N PRO A 466 -4.15 -1.46 -24.67
CA PRO A 466 -3.75 -0.08 -24.43
C PRO A 466 -3.87 0.73 -25.73
N LEU A 467 -4.52 1.89 -25.65
CA LEU A 467 -4.72 2.81 -26.77
C LEU A 467 -3.68 3.94 -26.77
N MET A 468 -3.51 4.59 -25.62
CA MET A 468 -2.51 5.64 -25.41
C MET A 468 -2.17 5.78 -23.93
N ASP A 469 -1.01 6.36 -23.62
CA ASP A 469 -0.77 7.00 -22.34
C ASP A 469 -0.85 8.50 -22.46
N LEU A 470 -1.40 9.16 -21.44
CA LEU A 470 -1.18 10.57 -21.16
C LEU A 470 -0.16 10.67 -20.04
N ILE A 471 0.95 11.37 -20.32
CA ILE A 471 2.04 11.56 -19.37
C ILE A 471 2.02 12.97 -18.83
N PHE A 472 2.03 13.09 -17.51
CA PHE A 472 2.03 14.37 -16.81
C PHE A 472 3.23 14.46 -15.85
N ASP A 473 3.83 15.63 -15.76
CA ASP A 473 4.91 15.94 -14.82
C ASP A 473 4.32 16.05 -13.41
N ALA A 474 4.70 15.12 -12.52
CA ALA A 474 4.27 15.18 -11.12
C ALA A 474 5.02 16.25 -10.32
N THR A 475 6.04 16.89 -10.91
CA THR A 475 6.99 17.78 -10.25
C THR A 475 6.86 19.26 -10.59
N ASP A 476 6.00 19.60 -11.54
CA ASP A 476 5.74 20.99 -11.93
C ASP A 476 4.89 21.73 -10.88
N ILE A 477 4.43 22.93 -11.22
CA ILE A 477 3.41 23.69 -10.50
C ILE A 477 2.01 23.38 -11.06
N GLU A 478 1.01 23.34 -10.19
CA GLU A 478 -0.37 22.97 -10.57
C GLU A 478 -1.01 23.96 -11.56
N GLN A 479 -0.60 25.22 -11.54
CA GLN A 479 -1.05 26.24 -12.49
C GLN A 479 -0.26 26.21 -13.82
N GLY A 480 0.76 25.38 -13.91
CA GLY A 480 1.63 25.22 -15.08
C GLY A 480 1.08 24.18 -16.06
N PRO A 481 1.65 24.09 -17.27
CA PRO A 481 1.33 23.03 -18.20
C PRO A 481 2.02 21.72 -17.76
N PHE A 482 1.39 21.00 -16.82
CA PHE A 482 1.95 19.73 -16.32
C PHE A 482 1.72 18.54 -17.28
N PHE A 483 0.96 18.69 -18.38
CA PHE A 483 0.91 17.67 -19.43
C PHE A 483 2.19 17.69 -20.26
N VAL A 484 2.86 16.54 -20.37
CA VAL A 484 4.14 16.39 -21.08
C VAL A 484 3.90 15.94 -22.51
N ARG A 485 3.22 14.80 -22.69
CA ARG A 485 2.97 14.19 -24.01
C ARG A 485 1.98 13.05 -23.94
N ALA A 486 1.51 12.59 -25.11
CA ALA A 486 0.93 11.27 -25.25
C ALA A 486 1.96 10.24 -25.76
N ILE A 487 1.79 8.99 -25.32
CA ILE A 487 2.44 7.81 -25.91
C ILE A 487 1.37 7.06 -26.67
N GLU A 488 1.60 6.82 -27.95
CA GLU A 488 0.61 6.32 -28.88
C GLU A 488 0.83 4.83 -29.09
N TYR A 489 -0.15 4.01 -28.70
CA TYR A 489 -0.15 2.56 -28.96
C TYR A 489 -1.04 2.22 -30.16
N ASP A 490 -2.23 2.83 -30.23
CA ASP A 490 -3.14 2.69 -31.36
C ASP A 490 -2.97 3.83 -32.38
N ASN A 491 -2.52 3.48 -33.59
CA ASN A 491 -2.27 4.45 -34.67
C ASN A 491 -3.57 5.10 -35.20
N ASN A 492 -4.70 4.38 -35.18
CA ASN A 492 -5.95 4.86 -35.74
C ASN A 492 -6.55 5.98 -34.89
N LEU A 493 -6.63 5.76 -33.58
CA LEU A 493 -7.06 6.75 -32.61
C LEU A 493 -6.14 7.96 -32.60
N SER A 494 -4.83 7.71 -32.64
CA SER A 494 -3.85 8.79 -32.64
C SER A 494 -3.99 9.67 -33.88
N LEU A 495 -4.14 9.07 -35.07
CA LEU A 495 -4.42 9.81 -36.31
C LEU A 495 -5.75 10.58 -36.23
N PHE A 496 -6.80 9.94 -35.73
CA PHE A 496 -8.12 10.56 -35.55
C PHE A 496 -8.03 11.81 -34.66
N LEU A 497 -7.37 11.72 -33.50
CA LEU A 497 -7.20 12.85 -32.58
C LEU A 497 -6.37 13.98 -33.19
N ARG A 498 -5.31 13.67 -33.95
CA ARG A 498 -4.50 14.67 -34.68
C ARG A 498 -5.30 15.41 -35.75
N VAL A 499 -6.24 14.72 -36.42
CA VAL A 499 -7.11 15.33 -37.44
C VAL A 499 -8.19 16.20 -36.77
N VAL A 500 -8.90 15.66 -35.78
CA VAL A 500 -10.01 16.37 -35.13
C VAL A 500 -9.53 17.60 -34.35
N SER A 501 -8.40 17.52 -33.68
CA SER A 501 -7.81 18.65 -32.93
C SER A 501 -7.42 19.84 -33.81
N LYS A 502 -7.26 19.65 -35.13
CA LYS A 502 -7.01 20.73 -36.12
C LYS A 502 -8.27 21.43 -36.62
N ILE A 503 -9.47 20.96 -36.23
CA ILE A 503 -10.74 21.58 -36.61
C ILE A 503 -10.93 22.87 -35.80
N ASN A 504 -11.11 24.02 -36.48
CA ASN A 504 -11.25 25.33 -35.83
C ASN A 504 -12.38 25.39 -34.79
N ALA A 505 -13.48 24.67 -35.00
CA ALA A 505 -14.59 24.61 -34.04
C ALA A 505 -14.17 23.96 -32.70
N ILE A 506 -13.28 22.96 -32.73
CA ILE A 506 -12.75 22.32 -31.52
C ILE A 506 -11.92 23.33 -30.72
N GLU A 507 -11.05 24.08 -31.37
CA GLU A 507 -10.27 25.13 -30.70
C GLU A 507 -11.18 26.23 -30.11
N GLN A 508 -12.23 26.63 -30.80
CA GLN A 508 -13.18 27.62 -30.28
C GLN A 508 -13.94 27.13 -29.04
N ILE A 509 -14.29 25.84 -28.98
CA ILE A 509 -15.04 25.26 -27.87
C ILE A 509 -14.13 24.96 -26.68
N TYR A 510 -12.93 24.42 -26.93
CA TYR A 510 -12.10 23.80 -25.90
C TYR A 510 -10.86 24.61 -25.51
N SER A 511 -10.48 25.69 -26.21
CA SER A 511 -9.22 26.42 -25.91
C SER A 511 -9.09 26.98 -24.49
N THR A 512 -10.20 27.10 -23.75
CA THR A 512 -10.22 27.56 -22.35
C THR A 512 -10.46 26.44 -21.33
N THR A 513 -10.57 25.18 -21.77
CA THR A 513 -10.84 24.04 -20.89
C THR A 513 -9.54 23.36 -20.44
N THR A 514 -9.63 22.56 -19.39
CA THR A 514 -8.48 21.91 -18.73
C THR A 514 -7.74 20.95 -19.66
N GLU A 515 -8.51 20.20 -20.45
CA GLU A 515 -8.04 19.20 -21.40
C GLU A 515 -7.40 19.79 -22.66
N TRP A 516 -7.52 21.11 -22.89
CA TRP A 516 -6.97 21.76 -24.08
C TRP A 516 -5.49 21.47 -24.27
N LYS A 517 -4.70 21.35 -23.19
CA LYS A 517 -3.27 21.06 -23.32
C LYS A 517 -2.99 19.70 -23.96
N ILE A 518 -3.86 18.72 -23.70
CA ILE A 518 -3.78 17.39 -24.32
C ILE A 518 -4.20 17.51 -25.80
N VAL A 519 -5.33 18.18 -26.07
CA VAL A 519 -5.84 18.39 -27.44
C VAL A 519 -4.85 19.19 -28.30
N GLN A 520 -4.26 20.24 -27.74
CA GLN A 520 -3.24 21.09 -28.35
C GLN A 520 -2.00 20.26 -28.74
N TRP A 521 -1.56 19.34 -27.88
CA TRP A 521 -0.44 18.47 -28.20
C TRP A 521 -0.71 17.61 -29.44
N PHE A 522 -1.92 17.02 -29.56
CA PHE A 522 -2.33 16.28 -30.76
C PHE A 522 -2.43 17.19 -31.99
N LYS A 523 -2.90 18.43 -31.82
CA LYS A 523 -2.96 19.44 -32.90
C LYS A 523 -1.58 19.75 -33.47
N ASP A 524 -0.58 19.82 -32.59
CA ASP A 524 0.81 20.15 -32.94
C ASP A 524 1.58 18.97 -33.55
N GLN A 525 1.04 17.74 -33.49
CA GLN A 525 1.67 16.57 -34.10
C GLN A 525 1.49 16.53 -35.64
N PRO A 526 2.47 15.97 -36.37
CA PRO A 526 2.34 15.77 -37.81
C PRO A 526 1.20 14.79 -38.11
N THR A 527 0.39 15.11 -39.12
CA THR A 527 -0.48 14.14 -39.78
C THR A 527 0.31 13.56 -40.95
N PRO A 528 0.40 12.23 -41.11
CA PRO A 528 1.02 11.64 -42.29
C PRO A 528 0.45 12.30 -43.54
N GLU A 529 1.31 12.77 -44.44
CA GLU A 529 0.88 13.22 -45.75
C GLU A 529 0.13 12.06 -46.39
N LEU A 530 -1.17 12.24 -46.64
CA LEU A 530 -1.88 11.40 -47.60
C LEU A 530 -1.08 11.56 -48.90
N GLN A 531 -0.23 10.59 -49.23
CA GLN A 531 0.42 10.56 -50.53
C GLN A 531 -0.71 10.61 -51.55
N GLU A 532 -0.87 11.76 -52.19
CA GLU A 532 -1.63 11.89 -53.41
C GLU A 532 -1.04 10.84 -54.36
N GLN A 533 -1.76 9.74 -54.55
CA GLN A 533 -1.67 9.01 -55.80
C GLN A 533 -2.16 9.99 -56.85
N GLU A 534 -1.26 10.83 -57.35
CA GLU A 534 -1.36 11.37 -58.70
C GLU A 534 -1.45 10.14 -59.61
N ASN A 535 -2.68 9.80 -59.97
CA ASN A 535 -2.96 8.91 -61.07
C ASN A 535 -2.37 9.56 -62.33
N ASP A 536 -1.21 9.07 -62.75
CA ASP A 536 -0.88 9.00 -64.16
C ASP A 536 -1.93 8.10 -64.84
N GLU A 537 -2.99 8.72 -65.37
CA GLU A 537 -3.63 8.37 -66.67
C GLU A 537 -4.59 9.46 -67.15
#